data_AF-A0A7S0QAM6-F1
#
_entry.id   AF-A0A7S0QAM6-F1
#
_cell.length_a   1.000
_cell.length_b   1.000
_cell.length_c   1.000
_cell.angle_alpha   90.00
_cell.angle_beta   90.00
_cell.angle_gamma   90.00
#
_symmetry.space_group_name_H-M   'P 1'
#
loop_
_entity.id
_entity.type
_entity.pdbx_description
1 polymer ?
#
loop_
_entity_poly.entity_id
_entity_poly.type
_entity_poly.pdbx_seq_one_letter_code
_entity_poly.pdbx_strand_id
1 'polypeptide(L)'
;VTTETFGMAIAALGDMCFQVTPADVLLCVYRTVGLLHAAVADVSRISPKAIGADALLPLLVLVAVHAELPHAFATLEYARRLTRNEHTSSELGYYLACL
;
A
#
# COMPACT_ATOMS: atom_id res chain seq x y z
N VAL A 1 3.66 13.81 10.85
CA VAL A 1 3.25 12.41 10.66
C VAL A 1 3.23 11.79 12.04
N THR A 2 2.09 11.31 12.53
CA THR A 2 2.12 10.51 13.76
C THR A 2 2.98 9.29 13.45
N THR A 3 4.15 9.21 14.09
CA THR A 3 5.16 8.18 13.87
C THR A 3 4.56 6.78 13.98
N GLU A 4 3.51 6.64 14.78
CA GLU A 4 2.71 5.43 14.94
C GLU A 4 2.00 5.00 13.65
N THR A 5 1.19 5.86 13.02
CA THR A 5 0.43 5.51 11.80
C THR A 5 1.36 5.16 10.64
N PHE A 6 2.50 5.85 10.54
CA PHE A 6 3.52 5.54 9.55
C PHE A 6 4.22 4.22 9.83
N GLY A 7 4.53 3.92 11.09
CA GLY A 7 5.05 2.61 11.51
C GLY A 7 4.07 1.47 11.19
N MET A 8 2.77 1.71 11.38
CA MET A 8 1.73 0.74 11.00
C MET A 8 1.67 0.54 9.47
N ALA A 9 1.89 1.58 8.67
CA ALA A 9 1.94 1.46 7.22
C ALA A 9 3.16 0.63 6.76
N ILE A 10 4.33 0.83 7.39
CA ILE A 10 5.53 0.02 7.16
C ILE A 10 5.27 -1.46 7.47
N ALA A 11 4.69 -1.74 8.63
CA ALA A 11 4.36 -3.11 9.01
C ALA A 11 3.35 -3.75 8.05
N ALA A 12 2.28 -3.02 7.70
CA ALA A 12 1.23 -3.51 6.80
C ALA A 12 1.77 -3.81 5.38
N LEU A 13 2.74 -3.04 4.89
CA LEU A 13 3.37 -3.33 3.61
C LEU A 13 4.28 -4.56 3.70
N GLY A 14 5.05 -4.70 4.78
CA GLY A 14 5.89 -5.88 5.04
C GLY A 14 5.08 -7.18 5.10
N ASP A 15 3.90 -7.15 5.71
CA ASP A 15 2.99 -8.29 5.83
C ASP A 15 2.62 -8.91 4.47
N MET A 16 2.68 -8.14 3.37
CA MET A 16 2.32 -8.61 2.03
C MET A 16 3.20 -9.80 1.59
N CYS A 17 4.47 -9.82 2.00
CA CYS A 17 5.42 -10.88 1.64
C CYS A 17 5.16 -12.21 2.35
N PHE A 18 4.26 -12.23 3.33
CA PHE A 18 3.90 -13.42 4.09
C PHE A 18 2.48 -13.92 3.75
N GLN A 19 1.77 -13.24 2.85
CA GLN A 19 0.44 -13.66 2.42
C GLN A 19 0.52 -14.73 1.34
N VAL A 20 -0.39 -15.71 1.43
CA VAL A 20 -0.49 -16.80 0.45
C VAL A 20 -1.48 -16.46 -0.66
N THR A 21 -2.59 -15.80 -0.32
CA THR A 21 -3.63 -15.45 -1.29
C THR A 21 -3.24 -14.16 -2.03
N PRO A 22 -3.32 -14.10 -3.38
CA PRO A 22 -3.12 -12.86 -4.13
C PRO A 22 -3.98 -11.69 -3.65
N ALA A 23 -5.24 -11.96 -3.29
CA ALA A 23 -6.15 -10.95 -2.77
C ALA A 23 -5.65 -10.35 -1.43
N ASP A 24 -5.08 -11.19 -0.56
CA ASP A 24 -4.57 -10.74 0.74
C ASP A 24 -3.30 -9.88 0.56
N VAL A 25 -2.44 -10.21 -0.40
CA VAL A 25 -1.31 -9.34 -0.82
C VAL A 25 -1.83 -7.95 -1.21
N LEU A 26 -2.87 -7.88 -2.05
CA LEU A 26 -3.46 -6.61 -2.47
C LEU A 26 -4.14 -5.85 -1.32
N LEU A 27 -4.74 -6.57 -0.37
CA LEU A 27 -5.32 -5.96 0.82
C LEU A 27 -4.25 -5.37 1.75
N CYS A 28 -3.07 -5.98 1.87
CA CYS A 28 -1.92 -5.39 2.57
C CYS A 28 -1.50 -4.05 1.93
N VAL A 29 -1.41 -4.01 0.60
CA VAL A 29 -1.11 -2.77 -0.15
C VAL A 29 -2.20 -1.72 0.07
N TYR A 30 -3.47 -2.10 -0.07
CA TYR A 30 -4.61 -1.21 0.16
C TYR A 30 -4.61 -0.62 1.57
N ARG A 31 -4.39 -1.47 2.59
CA ARG A 31 -4.30 -1.07 3.99
C ARG A 31 -3.16 -0.07 4.22
N THR A 32 -2.01 -0.31 3.60
CA THR A 32 -0.86 0.60 3.64
C THR A 32 -1.24 1.98 3.12
N VAL A 33 -1.88 2.05 1.94
CA VAL A 33 -2.31 3.31 1.34
C VAL A 33 -3.39 4.00 2.18
N GLY A 34 -4.34 3.24 2.75
CA GLY A 34 -5.35 3.77 3.67
C GLY A 34 -4.75 4.40 4.94
N LEU A 35 -3.73 3.77 5.52
CA LEU A 35 -2.99 4.32 6.66
C LEU A 35 -2.22 5.59 6.27
N LEU A 36 -1.65 5.65 5.08
CA LEU A 36 -1.00 6.86 4.57
C LEU A 36 -1.99 8.01 4.36
N HIS A 37 -3.17 7.73 3.77
CA HIS A 37 -4.24 8.73 3.65
C HIS A 37 -4.65 9.28 5.01
N ALA A 38 -4.85 8.42 6.01
CA ALA A 38 -5.20 8.83 7.36
C ALA A 38 -4.11 9.69 8.00
N ALA A 39 -2.85 9.25 7.91
CA ALA A 39 -1.70 9.98 8.45
C ALA A 39 -1.52 11.35 7.81
N VAL A 40 -1.69 11.45 6.50
CA VAL A 40 -1.57 12.73 5.77
C VAL A 40 -2.74 13.62 6.12
N ALA A 41 -3.98 13.12 6.10
CA ALA A 41 -5.18 13.90 6.43
C ALA A 41 -5.09 14.52 7.84
N ASP A 42 -4.61 13.75 8.82
CA ASP A 42 -4.42 14.23 10.20
C ASP A 42 -3.41 15.38 10.27
N VAL A 43 -2.26 15.25 9.61
CA VAL A 43 -1.19 16.26 9.62
C VAL A 43 -1.57 17.52 8.85
N SER A 44 -2.18 17.35 7.67
CA SER A 44 -2.48 18.44 6.75
C SER A 44 -3.85 19.08 7.00
N ARG A 45 -4.67 18.49 7.89
CA ARG A 45 -6.03 18.95 8.23
C ARG A 45 -6.94 19.12 7.00
N ILE A 46 -6.70 18.33 5.95
CA ILE A 46 -7.56 18.27 4.76
C ILE A 46 -8.28 16.93 4.74
N SER A 47 -9.42 16.91 4.03
CA SER A 47 -10.17 15.66 3.82
C SER A 47 -9.29 14.62 3.12
N PRO A 48 -9.34 13.33 3.51
CA PRO A 48 -8.63 12.25 2.83
C PRO A 48 -8.91 12.19 1.32
N LYS A 49 -10.12 12.59 0.90
CA LYS A 49 -10.55 12.63 -0.51
C LYS A 49 -9.88 13.74 -1.33
N ALA A 50 -9.27 14.72 -0.68
CA ALA A 50 -8.52 15.80 -1.33
C ALA A 50 -7.03 15.44 -1.52
N ILE A 51 -6.59 14.30 -1.00
CA ILE A 51 -5.20 13.84 -1.10
C ILE A 51 -5.04 13.08 -2.41
N GLY A 52 -4.29 13.67 -3.34
CA GLY A 52 -3.98 13.06 -4.63
C GLY A 52 -2.74 12.16 -4.60
N ALA A 53 -2.52 11.47 -5.72
CA ALA A 53 -1.40 10.57 -5.92
C ALA A 53 -0.03 11.25 -5.78
N ASP A 54 0.10 12.51 -6.19
CA ASP A 54 1.37 13.28 -6.10
C ASP A 54 1.87 13.41 -4.66
N ALA A 55 0.95 13.43 -3.69
CA ALA A 55 1.30 13.46 -2.27
C ALA A 55 1.55 12.06 -1.70
N LEU A 56 0.85 11.04 -2.19
CA LEU A 56 0.88 9.69 -1.63
C LEU A 56 2.01 8.83 -2.19
N LEU A 57 2.34 8.96 -3.48
CA LEU A 57 3.34 8.13 -4.11
C LEU A 57 4.73 8.27 -3.48
N PRO A 58 5.24 9.50 -3.17
CA PRO A 58 6.51 9.64 -2.46
C PRO A 58 6.49 9.01 -1.06
N LEU A 59 5.34 9.06 -0.38
CA LEU A 59 5.18 8.46 0.95
C LEU A 59 5.14 6.93 0.87
N LEU A 60 4.49 6.38 -0.16
CA LEU A 60 4.48 4.95 -0.41
C LEU A 60 5.89 4.43 -0.72
N VAL A 61 6.68 5.16 -1.52
CA VAL A 61 8.09 4.85 -1.76
C VAL A 61 8.89 4.89 -0.46
N LEU A 62 8.68 5.91 0.38
CA LEU A 62 9.34 6.00 1.68
C LEU A 62 8.98 4.81 2.59
N VAL A 63 7.71 4.42 2.64
CA VAL A 63 7.27 3.22 3.36
C VAL A 63 7.95 1.96 2.83
N ALA A 64 8.02 1.80 1.50
CA ALA A 64 8.67 0.64 0.87
C ALA A 64 10.16 0.54 1.18
N VAL A 65 10.88 1.67 1.25
CA VAL A 65 12.30 1.73 1.63
C VAL A 65 12.53 1.28 3.08
N HIS A 66 11.54 1.48 3.96
CA HIS A 66 11.65 1.15 5.39
C HIS A 66 10.99 -0.18 5.76
N ALA A 67 10.21 -0.80 4.88
CA ALA A 67 9.57 -2.07 5.13
C ALA A 67 10.52 -3.24 4.85
N GLU A 68 10.39 -4.30 5.65
CA GLU A 68 11.04 -5.58 5.35
C GLU A 68 10.25 -6.28 4.25
N LEU A 69 10.78 -6.25 3.02
CA LEU A 69 10.10 -6.79 1.83
C LEU A 69 10.88 -7.96 1.22
N PRO A 70 11.02 -9.10 1.93
CA PRO A 70 11.70 -10.27 1.36
C PRO A 70 10.92 -10.74 0.12
N HIS A 71 11.64 -10.95 -0.99
CA HIS A 71 11.07 -11.41 -2.24
C HIS A 71 9.93 -10.53 -2.81
N ALA A 72 9.90 -9.23 -2.47
CA ALA A 72 8.84 -8.28 -2.87
C ALA A 72 8.45 -8.39 -4.35
N PHE A 73 9.46 -8.40 -5.23
CA PHE A 73 9.26 -8.53 -6.67
C PHE A 73 8.49 -9.81 -7.05
N ALA A 74 8.86 -10.95 -6.47
CA ALA A 74 8.19 -12.23 -6.74
C ALA A 74 6.76 -12.23 -6.20
N THR A 75 6.53 -11.65 -5.01
CA THR A 75 5.21 -11.50 -4.39
C THR A 75 4.28 -10.62 -5.24
N LEU A 76 4.79 -9.48 -5.74
CA LEU A 76 4.03 -8.57 -6.59
C LEU A 76 3.74 -9.20 -7.96
N GLU A 77 4.71 -9.88 -8.59
CA GLU A 77 4.47 -10.62 -9.83
C GLU A 77 3.47 -11.77 -9.65
N TYR A 78 3.55 -12.48 -8.52
CA TYR A 78 2.60 -13.53 -8.15
C TYR A 78 1.18 -12.96 -8.04
N ALA A 79 1.02 -11.85 -7.31
CA ALA A 79 -0.26 -11.17 -7.20
C ALA A 79 -0.75 -10.71 -8.58
N ARG A 80 0.07 -10.01 -9.36
CA ARG A 80 -0.30 -9.52 -10.70
C ARG A 80 -0.80 -10.63 -11.63
N ARG A 81 -0.21 -11.82 -11.57
CA ARG A 81 -0.57 -12.94 -12.47
C ARG A 81 -1.78 -13.73 -12.02
N LEU A 82 -2.02 -13.85 -10.72
CA LEU A 82 -3.04 -14.76 -10.18
C LEU A 82 -4.25 -14.04 -9.57
N THR A 83 -4.23 -12.71 -9.49
CA THR A 83 -5.41 -11.97 -9.07
C THR A 83 -6.48 -12.00 -10.16
N ARG A 84 -7.75 -12.08 -9.75
CA ARG A 84 -8.91 -11.98 -10.64
C ARG A 84 -9.02 -10.61 -11.30
N ASN A 85 -9.58 -10.56 -12.51
CA ASN A 85 -9.79 -9.33 -13.29
C ASN A 85 -10.62 -8.26 -12.54
N GLU A 86 -11.51 -8.67 -11.65
CA GLU A 86 -12.32 -7.77 -10.82
C GLU A 86 -11.46 -6.93 -9.88
N HIS A 87 -10.38 -7.50 -9.35
CA HIS A 87 -9.48 -6.79 -8.45
C HIS A 87 -8.50 -5.91 -9.22
N THR A 88 -8.05 -6.33 -10.40
CA THR A 88 -7.12 -5.55 -11.24
C THR A 88 -7.77 -4.35 -11.91
N SER A 89 -9.09 -4.34 -12.07
CA SER A 89 -9.87 -3.19 -12.58
C SER A 89 -10.39 -2.25 -11.48
N SER A 90 -10.05 -2.53 -10.21
CA SER A 90 -10.45 -1.74 -9.05
C SER A 90 -9.31 -0.86 -8.52
N GLU A 91 -9.55 -0.12 -7.43
CA GLU A 91 -8.50 0.61 -6.69
C GLU A 91 -7.32 -0.29 -6.28
N LEU A 92 -7.55 -1.58 -6.04
CA LEU A 92 -6.50 -2.54 -5.72
C LEU A 92 -5.50 -2.70 -6.87
N GLY A 93 -5.98 -2.74 -8.11
CA GLY A 93 -5.15 -2.81 -9.31
C GLY A 93 -4.37 -1.52 -9.54
N TYR A 94 -4.99 -0.37 -9.23
CA TYR A 94 -4.30 0.92 -9.26
C TYR A 94 -3.13 0.98 -8.28
N TYR A 95 -3.34 0.58 -7.01
CA TYR A 95 -2.27 0.59 -6.01
C TYR A 95 -1.18 -0.44 -6.28
N LEU A 96 -1.54 -1.59 -6.85
CA LEU A 96 -0.54 -2.56 -7.32
C LEU A 96 0.37 -1.94 -8.39
N ALA A 97 -0.17 -1.12 -9.29
CA ALA A 97 0.63 -0.45 -10.32
C ALA A 97 1.55 0.67 -9.78
N CYS A 98 1.35 1.11 -8.54
CA CYS A 98 2.19 2.11 -7.87
C CYS A 98 3.42 1.52 -7.15
N LEU A 99 3.52 0.18 -7.03
CA LEU A 99 4.63 -0.55 -6.40
C LEU A 99 5.47 -1.28 -7.46
#